data_AF-A0A822GF54-F1
#
_entry.id   AF-A0A822GF54-F1
#
_cell.length_a   1.000
_cell.length_b   1.000
_cell.length_c   1.000
_cell.angle_alpha   90.00
_cell.angle_beta   90.00
_cell.angle_gamma   90.00
#
_symmetry.space_group_name_H-M   'P 1'
#
loop_
_entity.id
_entity.type
_entity.pdbx_description
1 polymer ?
#
loop_
_entity_poly.entity_id
_entity_poly.type
_entity_poly.pdbx_seq_one_letter_code
_entity_poly.pdbx_strand_id
1 'polypeptide(L)'
;LINSQVNSLVDEINTLDNQLSVLNVDEVIGKCRQKLDKWRHDCHMVIDRFYEEKCQKLQQRCVRQVNQKRKQIHQLKLKTNELIQEQEVTNDDIFSLKTTINDIKRDVNQFEEHGILVDVYPLIINQNLVYIEESTSNELDISTLSSPYRSIDCSNN
;
A
#
# COMPACT_ATOMS: atom_id res chain seq x y z
N LEU A 1 -1.72 -68.12 -11.67
CA LEU A 1 -0.89 -66.98 -12.10
C LEU A 1 -1.73 -65.73 -12.38
N ILE A 2 -2.81 -65.81 -13.17
CA ILE A 2 -3.71 -64.65 -13.40
C ILE A 2 -4.49 -64.27 -12.13
N ASN A 3 -5.10 -65.24 -11.43
CA ASN A 3 -5.85 -64.97 -10.20
C ASN A 3 -5.02 -64.35 -9.07
N SER A 4 -3.72 -64.68 -8.99
CA SER A 4 -2.81 -64.08 -7.99
C SER A 4 -2.46 -62.62 -8.32
N GLN A 5 -2.40 -62.25 -9.60
CA GLN A 5 -2.19 -60.87 -10.02
C GLN A 5 -3.44 -60.01 -9.78
N VAL A 6 -4.63 -60.57 -10.04
CA VAL A 6 -5.91 -59.89 -9.76
C VAL A 6 -6.08 -59.64 -8.27
N ASN A 7 -5.73 -60.60 -7.41
CA ASN A 7 -5.81 -60.41 -5.96
C ASN A 7 -4.85 -59.32 -5.45
N SER A 8 -3.63 -59.24 -5.99
CA SER A 8 -2.67 -58.17 -5.66
C SER A 8 -3.22 -56.78 -6.00
N LEU A 9 -3.90 -56.64 -7.15
CA LEU A 9 -4.53 -55.38 -7.55
C LEU A 9 -5.71 -55.00 -6.65
N VAL A 10 -6.49 -55.98 -6.18
CA VAL A 10 -7.56 -55.74 -5.22
C VAL A 10 -7.01 -55.27 -3.87
N ASP A 11 -5.90 -55.86 -3.41
CA ASP A 11 -5.24 -55.43 -2.17
C ASP A 11 -4.67 -54.01 -2.29
N GLU A 12 -4.11 -53.64 -3.45
CA GLU A 12 -3.66 -52.28 -3.74
C GLU A 12 -4.83 -51.29 -3.77
N ILE A 13 -5.94 -51.63 -4.44
CA ILE A 13 -7.15 -50.79 -4.49
C ILE A 13 -7.71 -50.56 -3.07
N ASN A 14 -7.80 -51.61 -2.27
CA ASN A 14 -8.29 -51.51 -0.89
C ASN A 14 -7.35 -50.68 -0.01
N THR A 15 -6.03 -50.75 -0.26
CA THR A 15 -5.06 -49.92 0.45
C THR A 15 -5.23 -48.44 0.11
N LEU A 16 -5.43 -48.11 -1.17
CA LEU A 16 -5.70 -46.75 -1.63
C LEU A 16 -7.04 -46.21 -1.08
N ASP A 17 -8.09 -47.02 -1.08
CA ASP A 17 -9.41 -46.63 -0.55
C ASP A 17 -9.33 -46.33 0.97
N ASN A 18 -8.61 -47.17 1.72
CA ASN A 18 -8.34 -46.91 3.14
C ASN A 18 -7.54 -45.62 3.34
N GLN A 19 -6.52 -45.35 2.52
CA GLN A 19 -5.76 -44.10 2.60
C GLN A 19 -6.64 -42.87 2.32
N LEU A 20 -7.50 -42.94 1.31
CA LEU A 20 -8.46 -41.88 1.01
C LEU A 20 -9.47 -41.68 2.13
N SER A 21 -9.91 -42.76 2.78
CA SER A 21 -10.86 -42.70 3.90
C SER A 21 -10.27 -42.04 5.16
N VAL A 22 -8.95 -42.09 5.34
CA VAL A 22 -8.24 -41.49 6.48
C VAL A 22 -7.83 -40.04 6.20
N LEU A 23 -7.86 -39.60 4.94
CA LEU A 23 -7.58 -38.20 4.60
C LEU A 23 -8.63 -37.26 5.21
N ASN A 24 -8.19 -36.48 6.18
CA ASN A 24 -9.00 -35.44 6.79
C ASN A 24 -9.01 -34.17 5.93
N VAL A 25 -9.94 -34.11 4.98
CA VAL A 25 -10.11 -32.98 4.06
C VAL A 25 -10.33 -31.66 4.82
N ASP A 26 -11.08 -31.69 5.92
CA ASP A 26 -11.35 -30.50 6.74
C ASP A 26 -10.07 -29.96 7.39
N GLU A 27 -9.14 -30.83 7.80
CA GLU A 27 -7.84 -30.41 8.33
C GLU A 27 -7.00 -29.71 7.25
N VAL A 28 -6.96 -30.26 6.03
CA VAL A 28 -6.24 -29.67 4.90
C VAL A 28 -6.83 -28.30 4.54
N ILE A 29 -8.15 -28.21 4.41
CA ILE A 29 -8.85 -26.94 4.17
C ILE A 29 -8.57 -25.94 5.30
N GLY A 30 -8.60 -26.41 6.55
CA GLY A 30 -8.31 -25.59 7.72
C GLY A 30 -6.92 -24.95 7.66
N LYS A 31 -5.88 -25.73 7.33
CA LYS A 31 -4.50 -25.23 7.17
C LYS A 31 -4.39 -24.22 6.03
N CYS A 32 -5.03 -24.47 4.88
CA CYS A 32 -5.06 -23.53 3.76
C CYS A 32 -5.74 -22.21 4.15
N ARG A 33 -6.88 -22.27 4.85
CA ARG A 33 -7.60 -21.08 5.33
C ARG A 33 -6.74 -20.24 6.28
N GLN A 34 -6.05 -20.87 7.23
CA GLN A 34 -5.17 -20.14 8.15
C GLN A 34 -4.07 -19.36 7.40
N LYS A 35 -3.51 -19.93 6.34
CA LYS A 35 -2.50 -19.26 5.50
C LYS A 35 -3.10 -18.10 4.70
N LEU A 36 -4.29 -18.27 4.14
CA LEU A 36 -5.02 -17.19 3.46
C LEU A 36 -5.42 -16.07 4.42
N ASP A 37 -5.84 -16.40 5.64
CA ASP A 37 -6.15 -15.42 6.68
C ASP A 37 -4.92 -14.62 7.08
N LYS A 38 -3.77 -15.28 7.22
CA LYS A 38 -2.49 -14.61 7.46
C LYS A 38 -2.13 -13.68 6.30
N TRP A 39 -2.21 -14.16 5.06
CA TRP A 39 -1.97 -13.33 3.87
C TRP A 39 -2.90 -12.12 3.83
N ARG A 40 -4.19 -12.30 4.09
CA ARG A 40 -5.17 -11.21 4.17
C ARG A 40 -4.75 -10.18 5.23
N HIS A 41 -4.38 -10.64 6.42
CA HIS A 41 -3.92 -9.78 7.50
C HIS A 41 -2.67 -8.98 7.10
N ASP A 42 -1.67 -9.65 6.53
CA ASP A 42 -0.44 -9.02 6.07
C ASP A 42 -0.72 -7.96 4.98
N CYS A 43 -1.64 -8.24 4.05
CA CYS A 43 -2.08 -7.27 3.05
C CYS A 43 -2.73 -6.04 3.67
N HIS A 44 -3.62 -6.20 4.66
CA HIS A 44 -4.24 -5.08 5.36
C HIS A 44 -3.18 -4.22 6.07
N MET A 45 -2.21 -4.84 6.75
CA MET A 45 -1.10 -4.13 7.40
C MET A 45 -0.29 -3.28 6.40
N VAL A 46 -0.10 -3.76 5.18
CA VAL A 46 0.58 -2.98 4.12
C VAL A 46 -0.26 -1.80 3.67
N ILE A 47 -1.56 -1.99 3.48
CA ILE A 47 -2.50 -0.93 3.10
C ILE A 47 -2.55 0.16 4.18
N ASP A 48 -2.66 -0.23 5.45
CA ASP A 48 -2.72 0.71 6.57
C ASP A 48 -1.43 1.53 6.68
N ARG A 49 -0.27 0.88 6.59
CA ARG A 49 1.02 1.57 6.59
C ARG A 49 1.14 2.57 5.44
N PHE A 50 0.72 2.17 4.24
CA PHE A 50 0.74 3.05 3.08
C PHE A 50 -0.18 4.27 3.30
N TYR A 51 -1.38 4.05 3.82
CA TYR A 51 -2.32 5.13 4.16
C TYR A 51 -1.71 6.10 5.18
N GLU A 52 -1.16 5.59 6.28
CA GLU A 52 -0.51 6.41 7.31
C GLU A 52 0.63 7.26 6.73
N GLU A 53 1.48 6.68 5.89
CA GLU A 53 2.56 7.40 5.22
C GLU A 53 2.01 8.57 4.36
N LYS A 54 0.92 8.35 3.62
CA LYS A 54 0.27 9.39 2.83
C LYS A 54 -0.34 10.48 3.70
N CYS A 55 -0.96 10.13 4.82
CA CYS A 55 -1.46 11.10 5.80
C CYS A 55 -0.33 11.98 6.37
N GLN A 56 0.79 11.37 6.74
CA GLN A 56 1.96 12.12 7.21
C GLN A 56 2.51 13.07 6.13
N LYS A 57 2.62 12.60 4.88
CA LYS A 57 3.05 13.44 3.75
C LYS A 57 2.08 14.61 3.52
N LEU A 58 0.78 14.38 3.62
CA LEU A 58 -0.24 15.43 3.51
C LEU A 58 -0.06 16.47 4.62
N GLN A 59 0.05 16.04 5.87
CA GLN A 59 0.25 16.92 7.02
C GLN A 59 1.53 17.76 6.87
N GLN A 60 2.65 17.13 6.51
CA GLN A 60 3.91 17.82 6.27
C GLN A 60 3.79 18.87 5.16
N ARG A 61 3.05 18.57 4.08
CA ARG A 61 2.80 19.50 2.99
C ARG A 61 1.96 20.70 3.44
N CYS A 62 0.89 20.49 4.21
CA CYS A 62 0.09 21.57 4.81
C CYS A 62 0.96 22.48 5.69
N VAL A 63 1.69 21.89 6.65
CA VAL A 63 2.52 22.63 7.59
C VAL A 63 3.60 23.44 6.87
N ARG A 64 4.24 22.85 5.85
CA ARG A 64 5.27 23.54 5.05
C ARG A 64 4.71 24.76 4.34
N GLN A 65 3.54 24.64 3.70
CA GLN A 65 2.89 25.77 3.01
C GLN A 65 2.58 26.91 3.98
N VAL A 66 1.93 26.61 5.12
CA VAL A 66 1.62 27.61 6.14
C VAL A 66 2.88 28.28 6.68
N ASN A 67 3.93 27.51 6.98
CA ASN A 67 5.18 28.06 7.50
C ASN A 67 5.92 28.92 6.47
N GLN A 68 5.82 28.60 5.18
CA GLN A 68 6.36 29.45 4.12
C GLN A 68 5.65 30.80 4.08
N LYS A 69 4.32 30.83 4.22
CA LYS A 69 3.56 32.09 4.31
C LYS A 69 3.91 32.89 5.56
N ARG A 70 4.07 32.22 6.72
CA ARG A 70 4.55 32.87 7.95
C ARG A 70 5.93 33.50 7.79
N LYS A 71 6.86 32.83 7.09
CA LYS A 71 8.19 33.38 6.77
C LYS A 71 8.10 34.63 5.90
N GLN A 72 7.27 34.61 4.86
CA GLN A 72 7.05 35.78 4.00
C GLN A 72 6.45 36.96 4.79
N ILE A 73 5.47 36.70 5.66
CA ILE A 73 4.91 37.72 6.57
C ILE A 73 5.99 38.28 7.51
N HIS A 74 6.86 37.42 8.06
CA HIS A 74 7.94 37.86 8.93
C HIS A 74 8.95 38.74 8.19
N GLN A 75 9.34 38.37 6.96
CA GLN A 75 10.21 39.19 6.11
C GLN A 75 9.57 40.55 5.79
N LEU A 76 8.27 40.58 5.50
CA LEU A 76 7.54 41.84 5.32
C LEU A 76 7.59 42.73 6.55
N LYS A 77 7.42 42.17 7.76
CA LYS A 77 7.53 42.92 9.01
C LYS A 77 8.93 43.50 9.22
N LEU A 78 9.98 42.73 8.93
CA LEU A 78 11.36 43.22 9.01
C LEU A 78 11.60 44.38 8.04
N LYS A 79 11.26 44.20 6.76
CA LYS A 79 11.42 45.24 5.74
C LYS A 79 10.61 46.50 6.07
N THR A 80 9.41 46.35 6.62
CA THR A 80 8.59 47.49 7.05
C THR A 80 9.27 48.26 8.19
N ASN A 81 9.87 47.55 9.16
CA ASN A 81 10.59 48.19 10.26
C ASN A 81 11.86 48.91 9.78
N GLU A 82 12.62 48.32 8.86
CA GLU A 82 13.80 48.94 8.25
C GLU A 82 13.44 50.27 7.58
N LEU A 83 12.41 50.27 6.73
CA LEU A 83 11.91 51.48 6.05
C LEU A 83 11.42 52.55 7.02
N ILE A 84 10.80 52.17 8.15
CA ILE A 84 10.40 53.11 9.21
C ILE A 84 11.62 53.73 9.89
N GLN A 85 12.67 52.94 10.13
CA GLN A 85 13.90 53.42 10.78
C GLN A 85 14.71 54.35 9.87
N GLU A 86 14.81 54.03 8.58
CA GLU A 86 15.56 54.81 7.60
C GLU A 86 14.86 56.13 7.25
N GLN A 87 13.55 56.24 7.45
CA GLN A 87 12.70 57.40 7.12
C GLN A 87 12.72 57.82 5.63
N GLU A 88 13.40 57.08 4.77
CA GLU A 88 13.46 57.29 3.31
C GLU A 88 12.62 56.24 2.58
N VAL A 89 11.29 56.35 2.71
CA VAL A 89 10.37 55.42 2.05
C VAL A 89 10.10 55.85 0.61
N THR A 90 10.43 54.98 -0.35
CA THR A 90 10.10 55.22 -1.76
C THR A 90 8.72 54.67 -2.13
N ASN A 91 8.13 55.18 -3.22
CA ASN A 91 6.91 54.61 -3.78
C ASN A 91 7.10 53.15 -4.25
N ASP A 92 8.31 52.81 -4.70
CA ASP A 92 8.65 51.46 -5.14
C ASP A 92 8.67 50.47 -3.96
N ASP A 93 9.13 50.92 -2.78
CA ASP A 93 9.09 50.12 -1.55
C ASP A 93 7.65 49.83 -1.13
N ILE A 94 6.80 50.85 -1.13
CA ILE A 94 5.37 50.70 -0.80
C ILE A 94 4.69 49.77 -1.82
N PHE A 95 5.00 49.93 -3.11
CA PHE A 95 4.45 49.08 -4.17
C PHE A 95 4.87 47.62 -4.01
N SER A 96 6.16 47.38 -3.75
CA SER A 96 6.71 46.04 -3.48
C SER A 96 6.02 45.39 -2.28
N LEU A 97 5.90 46.09 -1.15
CA LEU A 97 5.21 45.59 0.05
C LEU A 97 3.74 45.26 -0.23
N LYS A 98 3.01 46.16 -0.91
CA LYS A 98 1.59 45.92 -1.28
C LYS A 98 1.43 44.70 -2.17
N THR A 99 2.33 44.52 -3.14
CA THR A 99 2.30 43.39 -4.06
C THR A 99 2.46 42.08 -3.29
N THR A 100 3.48 41.98 -2.43
CA THR A 100 3.71 40.77 -1.62
C THR A 100 2.56 40.51 -0.64
N ILE A 101 1.96 41.54 -0.03
CA ILE A 101 0.77 41.39 0.83
C ILE A 101 -0.40 40.79 0.05
N ASN A 102 -0.66 41.30 -1.16
CA ASN A 102 -1.75 40.81 -2.00
C ASN A 102 -1.52 39.38 -2.47
N ASP A 103 -0.27 39.02 -2.81
CA ASP A 103 0.09 37.64 -3.15
C ASP A 103 -0.15 36.69 -1.96
N ILE A 104 0.30 37.06 -0.76
CA ILE A 104 0.07 36.24 0.44
C ILE A 104 -1.43 36.08 0.71
N LYS A 105 -2.22 37.15 0.59
CA LYS A 105 -3.68 37.09 0.77
C LYS A 105 -4.34 36.15 -0.24
N ARG A 106 -4.00 36.28 -1.53
CA ARG A 106 -4.52 35.40 -2.58
C ARG A 106 -4.20 33.95 -2.26
N ASP A 107 -2.95 33.65 -1.90
CA ASP A 107 -2.53 32.28 -1.67
C ASP A 107 -3.16 31.68 -0.40
N VAL A 108 -3.38 32.49 0.65
CA VAL A 108 -4.13 32.06 1.85
C VAL A 108 -5.58 31.76 1.50
N ASN A 109 -6.25 32.67 0.77
CA ASN A 109 -7.64 32.46 0.36
C ASN A 109 -7.79 31.22 -0.53
N GLN A 110 -6.87 31.03 -1.49
CA GLN A 110 -6.87 29.82 -2.32
C GLN A 110 -6.73 28.55 -1.50
N PHE A 111 -5.86 28.56 -0.48
CA PHE A 111 -5.68 27.42 0.41
C PHE A 111 -6.91 27.18 1.32
N GLU A 112 -7.59 28.23 1.79
CA GLU A 112 -8.82 28.10 2.58
C GLU A 112 -9.99 27.59 1.72
N GLU A 113 -10.11 28.06 0.48
CA GLU A 113 -11.20 27.69 -0.43
C GLU A 113 -11.01 26.29 -1.05
N HIS A 114 -9.79 25.95 -1.46
CA HIS A 114 -9.52 24.75 -2.28
C HIS A 114 -8.66 23.70 -1.57
N GLY A 115 -7.99 24.05 -0.47
CA GLY A 115 -7.18 23.12 0.31
C GLY A 115 -6.02 22.48 -0.48
N ILE A 116 -5.88 21.16 -0.34
CA ILE A 116 -4.91 20.34 -1.08
C ILE A 116 -5.66 19.32 -1.92
N LEU A 117 -5.38 19.30 -3.22
CA LEU A 117 -5.87 18.26 -4.13
C LEU A 117 -5.19 16.91 -3.83
N VAL A 118 -6.00 15.87 -3.63
CA VAL A 118 -5.55 14.49 -3.43
C VAL A 118 -6.27 13.59 -4.42
N ASP A 119 -5.53 13.08 -5.41
CA ASP A 119 -6.06 12.11 -6.36
C ASP A 119 -5.94 10.69 -5.78
N VAL A 120 -7.05 9.95 -5.82
CA VAL A 120 -7.12 8.57 -5.33
C VAL A 120 -7.60 7.66 -6.44
N TYR A 121 -6.94 6.52 -6.59
CA TYR A 121 -7.29 5.48 -7.56
C TYR A 121 -7.74 4.21 -6.80
N PRO A 122 -8.69 3.43 -7.36
CA PRO A 122 -9.12 2.19 -6.72
C PRO A 122 -8.00 1.16 -6.70
N LEU A 123 -7.93 0.39 -5.60
CA LEU A 123 -7.04 -0.77 -5.53
C LEU A 123 -7.66 -1.93 -6.32
N ILE A 124 -7.05 -2.30 -7.44
CA ILE A 124 -7.47 -3.43 -8.26
C ILE A 124 -6.55 -4.62 -7.94
N ILE A 125 -7.12 -5.64 -7.32
CA ILE A 125 -6.48 -6.94 -7.10
C ILE A 125 -6.54 -7.69 -8.44
N ASN A 126 -5.39 -7.90 -9.09
CA ASN A 126 -5.31 -8.65 -10.35
C ASN A 126 -5.89 -10.06 -10.16
N GLN A 127 -6.50 -10.64 -11.20
CA GLN A 127 -7.33 -11.85 -11.17
C GLN A 127 -6.59 -13.15 -10.78
N ASN A 128 -5.35 -13.04 -10.31
CA ASN A 128 -4.32 -14.08 -10.34
C ASN A 128 -3.40 -14.00 -9.10
N LEU A 129 -3.83 -13.40 -8.00
CA LEU A 129 -3.01 -13.24 -6.78
C LEU A 129 -3.10 -14.44 -5.82
N VAL A 130 -4.21 -15.17 -5.87
CA VAL A 130 -4.43 -16.40 -5.11
C VAL A 130 -4.90 -17.46 -6.10
N TYR A 131 -4.06 -18.44 -6.36
CA TYR A 131 -4.39 -19.60 -7.18
C TYR A 131 -4.72 -20.78 -6.28
N ILE A 132 -5.83 -21.45 -6.56
CA ILE A 132 -6.23 -22.69 -5.91
C ILE A 132 -6.28 -23.73 -7.00
N GLU A 133 -5.21 -24.52 -7.10
CA GLU A 133 -5.10 -25.62 -8.03
C GLU A 133 -4.79 -26.91 -7.27
N GLU A 134 -5.21 -28.03 -7.85
CA GLU A 134 -4.76 -29.35 -7.41
C GLU A 134 -3.24 -29.41 -7.60
N SER A 135 -2.50 -29.76 -6.56
CA SER A 135 -1.05 -29.90 -6.67
C SER A 135 -0.74 -31.13 -7.53
N THR A 136 -0.68 -30.94 -8.85
CA THR A 136 -0.14 -31.95 -9.75
C THR A 136 1.35 -32.01 -9.46
N SER A 137 1.77 -32.95 -8.62
CA SER A 137 3.17 -33.29 -8.42
C SER A 137 3.72 -33.83 -9.75
N ASN A 138 4.14 -32.93 -10.62
CA ASN A 138 5.19 -33.08 -11.63
C ASN A 138 5.34 -31.72 -12.35
N GLU A 139 6.46 -31.04 -12.04
CA GLU A 139 7.01 -29.86 -12.75
C GLU A 139 6.24 -28.53 -12.66
N LEU A 140 6.43 -27.82 -11.54
CA LEU A 140 6.38 -26.34 -11.57
C LEU A 140 7.63 -25.83 -12.29
N ASP A 141 7.53 -25.50 -13.58
CA ASP A 141 8.62 -24.85 -14.33
C ASP A 141 8.73 -23.36 -13.95
N ILE A 142 9.47 -23.13 -12.87
CA ILE A 142 9.77 -21.83 -12.26
C ILE A 142 10.73 -20.96 -13.08
N SER A 143 11.18 -21.41 -14.26
CA SER A 143 12.03 -20.62 -15.16
C SER A 143 11.27 -19.45 -15.83
N THR A 144 9.95 -19.45 -15.77
CA THR A 144 9.08 -18.46 -16.44
C THR A 144 8.60 -17.30 -15.55
N LEU A 145 8.84 -17.37 -14.23
CA LEU A 145 8.29 -16.39 -13.28
C LEU A 145 9.37 -15.41 -12.79
N SER A 146 9.28 -14.16 -13.25
CA SER A 146 10.05 -13.04 -12.70
C SER A 146 9.62 -12.77 -11.24
N SER A 147 10.59 -12.74 -10.32
CA SER A 147 10.41 -12.48 -8.87
C SER A 147 9.53 -11.27 -8.52
N PRO A 148 8.90 -11.21 -7.32
CA PRO A 148 9.18 -11.98 -6.11
C PRO A 148 7.95 -12.80 -5.69
N TYR A 149 7.88 -14.06 -6.12
CA TYR A 149 6.87 -14.98 -5.61
C TYR A 149 7.33 -15.57 -4.28
N ARG A 150 6.42 -15.71 -3.32
CA ARG A 150 6.61 -16.52 -2.11
C ARG A 150 5.60 -17.65 -2.16
N SER A 151 6.06 -18.86 -2.46
CA SER A 151 5.22 -20.06 -2.38
C SER A 151 5.09 -20.48 -0.92
N ILE A 152 3.87 -20.73 -0.47
CA ILE A 152 3.61 -21.32 0.84
C ILE A 152 3.35 -22.81 0.63
N ASP A 153 4.32 -23.63 1.00
CA ASP A 153 4.20 -25.10 0.96
C ASP A 153 3.22 -25.59 2.04
N CYS A 154 2.23 -26.39 1.63
CA CYS A 154 1.19 -26.97 2.48
C CYS A 154 1.40 -28.47 2.77
N SER A 155 2.52 -29.05 2.38
CA SER A 155 2.88 -30.42 2.77
C SER A 155 3.14 -30.53 4.28
N ASN A 156 2.74 -31.66 4.86
CA ASN A 156 3.12 -32.04 6.23
C ASN A 156 4.47 -32.80 6.15
N ASN A 157 5.46 -32.40 6.97
CA ASN A 157 6.52 -33.33 7.38
C ASN A 157 5.98 -34.33 8.41
#